data_AF-A0A6P6PWH4-F1
#
_entry.id   AF-A0A6P6PWH4-F1
#
_cell.length_a   1.000
_cell.length_b   1.000
_cell.length_c   1.000
_cell.angle_alpha   90.00
_cell.angle_beta   90.00
_cell.angle_gamma   90.00
#
_symmetry.space_group_name_H-M   'P 1'
#
loop_
_entity.id
_entity.type
_entity.pdbx_description
1 polymer ?
#
loop_
_entity_poly.entity_id
_entity_poly.type
_entity_poly.pdbx_seq_one_letter_code
_entity_poly.pdbx_strand_id
1 'polypeptide(L)'
;MEVRTIILDILEDLTHHEFMEFRWHLTDGRKGKTKFPRSILDHGHDLHETVERMISYLNPDGAGKITVDILKMMSRDDLAWQLQMNLDHYMRSDPNYKLYKSKHTSESDTAQSQERCKPVLRQCKTCADARECDEQDSDEWELIEPSVISEDAQTKYRLELTAGLYECSTTGLRIECSREVQLKYHICDWECVADFPGMEHFTPCGPLMDIAVISGKLKAVYLPHFLCLGGSPINDEVRVVHVEESGISFEKCTLTRFHAKLLNHYFSPKGVLLRIGFPVNYHCETLIYETQKSYLTLHVYLIPSEKKLIEAAENNEIKSKSKLISKPGPVSSLKTKTWYSLMTLDENKQSACNSEVQPKQLELKYKHINPDFYEVFVADPNDFHLQLMPQHHSEGVWEAKIRQGDYSQRVSSAEAEAEQKQEGCINYNGAEFVEKHRTELISRVSLVEPIADDMRDLIKEEKYTIVLNSGTRQSQMRALLDFLTTPKLKEKLYQSLLEHEHALVNDLENPE
;
A
#
# COMPACT_ATOMS: atom_id res chain seq x y z
N MET A 1 14.83 -23.09 -4.65
CA MET A 1 13.76 -23.12 -5.66
C MET A 1 14.11 -22.07 -6.67
N GLU A 2 14.56 -22.40 -7.87
CA GLU A 2 15.07 -21.37 -8.79
C GLU A 2 13.93 -20.45 -9.27
N VAL A 3 14.22 -19.17 -9.53
CA VAL A 3 13.24 -18.18 -10.04
C VAL A 3 12.48 -18.70 -11.26
N ARG A 4 13.17 -19.47 -12.10
CA ARG A 4 12.60 -20.23 -13.21
C ARG A 4 11.44 -21.11 -12.79
N THR A 5 11.63 -21.96 -11.78
CA THR A 5 10.60 -22.85 -11.25
C THR A 5 9.43 -22.05 -10.71
N ILE A 6 9.70 -20.95 -10.01
CA ILE A 6 8.67 -20.08 -9.43
C ILE A 6 7.79 -19.45 -10.53
N ILE A 7 8.40 -18.96 -11.62
CA ILE A 7 7.67 -18.38 -12.74
C ILE A 7 6.85 -19.46 -13.46
N LEU A 8 7.42 -20.65 -13.67
CA LEU A 8 6.71 -21.77 -14.32
C LEU A 8 5.52 -22.21 -13.49
N ASP A 9 5.70 -22.43 -12.19
CA ASP A 9 4.64 -22.90 -11.28
C ASP A 9 3.42 -21.97 -11.32
N ILE A 10 3.64 -20.64 -11.44
CA ILE A 10 2.56 -19.66 -11.55
C ILE A 10 1.94 -19.63 -12.95
N LEU A 11 2.77 -19.62 -14.00
CA LEU A 11 2.26 -19.50 -15.36
C LEU A 11 1.59 -20.79 -15.86
N GLU A 12 1.85 -21.93 -15.23
CA GLU A 12 1.10 -23.17 -15.48
C GLU A 12 -0.35 -23.09 -15.00
N ASP A 13 -0.71 -22.12 -14.14
CA ASP A 13 -2.09 -21.85 -13.70
C ASP A 13 -2.83 -20.89 -14.65
N LEU A 14 -2.20 -20.51 -15.77
CA LEU A 14 -2.85 -19.85 -16.90
C LEU A 14 -3.45 -20.88 -17.86
N THR A 15 -4.67 -20.62 -18.31
CA THR A 15 -5.27 -21.35 -19.43
C THR A 15 -4.49 -21.07 -20.72
N HIS A 16 -4.66 -21.91 -21.75
CA HIS A 16 -3.99 -21.69 -23.04
C HIS A 16 -4.29 -20.30 -23.63
N HIS A 17 -5.53 -19.82 -23.51
CA HIS A 17 -5.92 -18.48 -23.96
C HIS A 17 -5.18 -17.37 -23.19
N GLU A 18 -5.17 -17.46 -21.86
CA GLU A 18 -4.48 -16.49 -21.01
C GLU A 18 -2.96 -16.52 -21.25
N PHE A 19 -2.36 -17.69 -21.48
CA PHE A 19 -0.95 -17.77 -21.82
C PHE A 19 -0.63 -17.10 -23.17
N MET A 20 -1.52 -17.22 -24.17
CA MET A 20 -1.37 -16.52 -25.45
C MET A 20 -1.52 -14.99 -25.28
N GLU A 21 -2.42 -14.56 -24.41
CA GLU A 21 -2.57 -13.15 -24.02
C GLU A 21 -1.34 -12.62 -23.27
N PHE A 22 -0.78 -13.41 -22.36
CA PHE A 22 0.48 -13.13 -21.66
C PHE A 22 1.63 -12.89 -22.64
N ARG A 23 1.75 -13.76 -23.66
CA ARG A 23 2.75 -13.62 -24.72
C ARG A 23 2.54 -12.35 -25.56
N TRP A 24 1.30 -11.98 -25.83
CA TRP A 24 0.98 -10.74 -26.53
C TRP A 24 1.38 -9.50 -25.70
N HIS A 25 1.15 -9.52 -24.38
CA HIS A 25 1.61 -8.46 -23.47
C HIS A 25 3.13 -8.43 -23.27
N LEU A 26 3.81 -9.54 -23.50
CA LEU A 26 5.27 -9.61 -23.49
C LEU A 26 5.86 -8.85 -24.69
N THR A 27 5.27 -8.96 -25.88
CA THR A 27 5.79 -8.33 -27.11
C THR A 27 5.21 -6.96 -27.43
N ASP A 28 3.90 -6.75 -27.28
CA ASP A 28 3.21 -5.58 -27.85
C ASP A 28 2.22 -4.88 -26.94
N GLY A 29 1.71 -5.56 -25.93
CA GLY A 29 0.67 -5.01 -25.07
C GLY A 29 1.11 -3.88 -24.13
N ARG A 30 2.40 -3.47 -24.14
CA ARG A 30 2.93 -2.40 -23.28
C ARG A 30 3.18 -1.11 -24.04
N LYS A 31 2.34 -0.10 -23.79
CA LYS A 31 2.56 1.27 -24.28
C LYS A 31 3.65 1.93 -23.43
N GLY A 32 4.70 2.45 -24.08
CA GLY A 32 5.72 3.30 -23.44
C GLY A 32 6.81 2.59 -22.61
N LYS A 33 6.85 1.24 -22.57
CA LYS A 33 7.96 0.47 -21.96
C LYS A 33 8.76 -0.28 -23.04
N THR A 34 10.01 -0.65 -22.77
CA THR A 34 10.84 -1.49 -23.64
C THR A 34 10.11 -2.80 -23.97
N LYS A 35 9.96 -3.09 -25.26
CA LYS A 35 9.25 -4.28 -25.76
C LYS A 35 10.16 -5.50 -25.76
N PHE A 36 9.65 -6.66 -25.36
CA PHE A 36 10.36 -7.92 -25.57
C PHE A 36 10.38 -8.23 -27.09
N PRO A 37 11.55 -8.47 -27.71
CA PRO A 37 11.61 -8.67 -29.15
C PRO A 37 10.81 -9.89 -29.62
N ARG A 38 9.85 -9.69 -30.54
CA ARG A 38 9.05 -10.78 -31.15
C ARG A 38 9.92 -11.87 -31.75
N SER A 39 11.03 -11.50 -32.38
CA SER A 39 12.00 -12.43 -32.99
C SER A 39 12.60 -13.44 -32.02
N ILE A 40 12.56 -13.16 -30.70
CA ILE A 40 13.02 -14.08 -29.66
C ILE A 40 11.91 -15.08 -29.30
N LEU A 41 10.63 -14.79 -29.54
CA LEU A 41 9.50 -15.68 -29.21
C LEU A 41 8.96 -16.49 -30.40
N ASP A 42 9.32 -16.15 -31.64
CA ASP A 42 8.76 -16.72 -32.88
C ASP A 42 9.02 -18.23 -33.09
N HIS A 43 9.91 -18.83 -32.30
CA HIS A 43 10.20 -20.28 -32.34
C HIS A 43 9.79 -21.03 -31.07
N GLY A 44 9.11 -20.37 -30.11
CA GLY A 44 8.76 -20.97 -28.83
C GLY A 44 7.25 -21.02 -28.68
N HIS A 45 6.65 -22.18 -28.83
CA HIS A 45 5.20 -22.36 -28.68
C HIS A 45 4.80 -22.86 -27.29
N ASP A 46 5.78 -23.26 -26.49
CA ASP A 46 5.60 -23.86 -25.18
C ASP A 46 5.92 -22.89 -24.02
N LEU A 47 5.27 -23.10 -22.87
CA LEU A 47 5.43 -22.31 -21.65
C LEU A 47 6.88 -22.31 -21.17
N HIS A 48 7.52 -23.49 -21.21
CA HIS A 48 8.86 -23.66 -20.68
C HIS A 48 9.88 -22.86 -21.47
N GLU A 49 9.80 -22.94 -22.79
CA GLU A 49 10.68 -22.22 -23.69
C GLU A 49 10.47 -20.70 -23.62
N THR A 50 9.23 -20.26 -23.38
CA THR A 50 8.92 -18.85 -23.17
C THR A 50 9.61 -18.31 -21.91
N VAL A 51 9.51 -19.02 -20.79
CA VAL A 51 10.15 -18.62 -19.53
C VAL A 51 11.67 -18.66 -19.63
N GLU A 52 12.24 -19.67 -20.29
CA GLU A 52 13.67 -19.75 -20.55
C GLU A 52 14.20 -18.55 -21.33
N ARG A 53 13.51 -18.17 -22.40
CA ARG A 53 13.90 -17.01 -23.20
C ARG A 53 13.72 -15.70 -22.46
N MET A 54 12.69 -15.60 -21.61
CA MET A 54 12.52 -14.45 -20.72
C MET A 54 13.70 -14.30 -19.75
N ILE A 55 14.12 -15.40 -19.12
CA ILE A 55 15.26 -15.39 -18.19
C ILE A 55 16.57 -15.11 -18.92
N SER A 56 16.78 -15.72 -20.09
CA SER A 56 17.98 -15.50 -20.90
C SER A 56 18.11 -14.05 -21.37
N TYR A 57 17.02 -13.35 -21.64
CA TYR A 57 17.04 -11.97 -22.14
C TYR A 57 17.01 -10.93 -21.01
N LEU A 58 16.26 -11.18 -19.92
CA LEU A 58 15.99 -10.20 -18.87
C LEU A 58 16.69 -10.48 -17.55
N ASN A 59 17.49 -11.55 -17.46
CA ASN A 59 17.93 -12.19 -16.22
C ASN A 59 16.75 -12.72 -15.36
N PRO A 60 17.01 -13.60 -14.37
CA PRO A 60 15.94 -14.20 -13.57
C PRO A 60 15.07 -13.16 -12.83
N ASP A 61 15.67 -12.12 -12.25
CA ASP A 61 14.95 -11.09 -11.49
C ASP A 61 14.08 -10.22 -12.42
N GLY A 62 14.60 -9.87 -13.59
CA GLY A 62 13.85 -9.15 -14.61
C GLY A 62 12.70 -9.98 -15.17
N ALA A 63 12.91 -11.29 -15.38
CA ALA A 63 11.87 -12.23 -15.77
C ALA A 63 10.79 -12.41 -14.69
N GLY A 64 11.13 -12.35 -13.40
CA GLY A 64 10.14 -12.37 -12.32
C GLY A 64 9.25 -11.12 -12.32
N LYS A 65 9.87 -9.94 -12.32
CA LYS A 65 9.17 -8.64 -12.28
C LYS A 65 8.26 -8.43 -13.49
N ILE A 66 8.77 -8.75 -14.68
CA ILE A 66 8.03 -8.57 -15.92
C ILE A 66 6.78 -9.47 -15.97
N THR A 67 6.88 -10.67 -15.40
CA THR A 67 5.77 -11.63 -15.32
C THR A 67 4.70 -11.12 -14.37
N VAL A 68 5.07 -10.57 -13.21
CA VAL A 68 4.13 -9.93 -12.27
C VAL A 68 3.39 -8.76 -12.94
N ASP A 69 4.12 -7.90 -13.66
CA ASP A 69 3.53 -6.76 -14.38
C ASP A 69 2.50 -7.22 -15.42
N ILE A 70 2.82 -8.26 -16.21
CA ILE A 70 1.90 -8.78 -17.23
C ILE A 70 0.67 -9.42 -16.58
N LEU A 71 0.84 -10.23 -15.53
CA LEU A 71 -0.29 -10.88 -14.85
C LEU A 71 -1.30 -9.85 -14.30
N LYS A 72 -0.82 -8.72 -13.76
CA LYS A 72 -1.67 -7.58 -13.36
C LYS A 72 -2.39 -6.95 -14.55
N MET A 73 -1.71 -6.80 -15.69
CA MET A 73 -2.32 -6.26 -16.91
C MET A 73 -3.43 -7.15 -17.47
N MET A 74 -3.33 -8.47 -17.26
CA MET A 74 -4.35 -9.46 -17.64
C MET A 74 -5.44 -9.65 -16.56
N SER A 75 -5.49 -8.80 -15.53
CA SER A 75 -6.41 -8.94 -14.40
C SER A 75 -6.30 -10.27 -13.62
N ARG A 76 -5.15 -10.95 -13.70
CA ARG A 76 -4.80 -12.11 -12.87
C ARG A 76 -4.04 -11.67 -11.62
N ASP A 77 -4.67 -10.81 -10.83
CA ASP A 77 -4.10 -10.27 -9.60
C ASP A 77 -3.83 -11.36 -8.54
N ASP A 78 -4.59 -12.47 -8.60
CA ASP A 78 -4.37 -13.68 -7.81
C ASP A 78 -2.99 -14.29 -8.05
N LEU A 79 -2.67 -14.55 -9.32
CA LEU A 79 -1.37 -15.12 -9.73
C LEU A 79 -0.24 -14.11 -9.61
N ALA A 80 -0.50 -12.84 -9.90
CA ALA A 80 0.50 -11.78 -9.71
C ALA A 80 0.93 -11.66 -8.25
N TRP A 81 -0.03 -11.74 -7.32
CA TRP A 81 0.25 -11.70 -5.88
C TRP A 81 0.97 -12.97 -5.43
N GLN A 82 0.55 -14.14 -5.89
CA GLN A 82 1.20 -15.42 -5.56
C GLN A 82 2.63 -15.49 -6.10
N LEU A 83 2.88 -15.01 -7.33
CA LEU A 83 4.22 -14.90 -7.90
C LEU A 83 5.09 -13.95 -7.09
N GLN A 84 4.57 -12.77 -6.74
CA GLN A 84 5.31 -11.79 -5.94
C GLN A 84 5.67 -12.36 -4.57
N MET A 85 4.73 -13.01 -3.89
CA MET A 85 4.97 -13.68 -2.60
C MET A 85 6.03 -14.78 -2.70
N ASN A 86 5.97 -15.61 -3.74
CA ASN A 86 6.92 -16.70 -3.94
C ASN A 86 8.32 -16.20 -4.29
N LEU A 87 8.41 -15.15 -5.12
CA LEU A 87 9.68 -14.47 -5.42
C LEU A 87 10.26 -13.83 -4.15
N ASP A 88 9.44 -13.13 -3.35
CA ASP A 88 9.89 -12.49 -2.11
C ASP A 88 10.35 -13.53 -1.07
N HIS A 89 9.63 -14.64 -0.96
CA HIS A 89 10.01 -15.75 -0.09
C HIS A 89 11.33 -16.39 -0.55
N TYR A 90 11.49 -16.64 -1.86
CA TYR A 90 12.74 -17.17 -2.42
C TYR A 90 13.92 -16.23 -2.20
N MET A 91 13.73 -14.92 -2.42
CA MET A 91 14.76 -13.90 -2.21
C MET A 91 15.19 -13.74 -0.75
N ARG A 92 14.29 -14.05 0.20
CA ARG A 92 14.61 -14.11 1.64
C ARG A 92 15.33 -15.40 2.05
N SER A 93 15.25 -16.44 1.24
CA SER A 93 15.74 -17.78 1.56
C SER A 93 17.12 -18.09 0.95
N ASP A 94 17.58 -17.34 -0.05
CA ASP A 94 18.85 -17.60 -0.74
C ASP A 94 20.05 -16.86 -0.07
N PRO A 95 21.04 -17.58 0.49
CA PRO A 95 22.21 -16.98 1.15
C PRO A 95 23.14 -16.19 0.23
N ASN A 96 23.09 -16.41 -1.09
CA ASN A 96 24.01 -15.81 -2.06
C ASN A 96 23.50 -14.50 -2.69
N TYR A 97 22.25 -14.10 -2.45
CA TYR A 97 21.70 -12.85 -2.99
C TYR A 97 22.44 -11.60 -2.50
N LYS A 98 23.05 -11.65 -1.29
CA LYS A 98 23.91 -10.58 -0.75
C LYS A 98 25.20 -10.35 -1.58
N LEU A 99 25.64 -11.32 -2.38
CA LEU A 99 26.86 -11.23 -3.21
C LEU A 99 26.58 -10.86 -4.68
N TYR A 100 25.34 -11.05 -5.17
CA TYR A 100 24.98 -10.77 -6.56
C TYR A 100 24.58 -9.30 -6.78
N LYS A 101 23.94 -8.66 -5.78
CA LYS A 101 23.57 -7.23 -5.85
C LYS A 101 24.76 -6.26 -5.80
N SER A 102 25.93 -6.73 -5.34
CA SER A 102 27.18 -5.95 -5.33
C SER A 102 27.98 -6.04 -6.65
N LYS A 103 27.63 -6.94 -7.58
CA LYS A 103 28.42 -7.16 -8.81
C LYS A 103 27.75 -6.78 -10.14
N HIS A 104 26.45 -6.47 -10.17
CA HIS A 104 25.75 -6.16 -11.44
C HIS A 104 25.10 -4.76 -11.51
N THR A 105 25.50 -3.82 -10.64
CA THR A 105 25.37 -2.37 -10.92
C THR A 105 26.65 -1.83 -11.55
N SER A 106 27.08 -2.45 -12.65
CA SER A 106 28.01 -1.83 -13.59
C SER A 106 27.66 -2.29 -15.00
N GLU A 107 27.39 -1.30 -15.85
CA GLU A 107 27.42 -1.37 -17.31
C GLU A 107 26.28 -2.10 -18.02
N SER A 108 25.19 -1.38 -18.25
CA SER A 108 24.78 -0.91 -19.59
C SER A 108 23.32 -0.45 -19.55
N ASP A 109 23.12 0.86 -19.65
CA ASP A 109 22.06 1.47 -20.44
C ASP A 109 22.26 2.98 -20.39
N THR A 110 23.10 3.44 -21.31
CA THR A 110 23.21 4.85 -21.67
C THR A 110 22.02 5.21 -22.54
N ALA A 111 21.43 6.37 -22.20
CA ALA A 111 20.57 7.19 -23.03
C ALA A 111 19.17 6.65 -23.37
N GLN A 112 18.19 6.99 -22.53
CA GLN A 112 17.09 7.87 -22.95
C GLN A 112 16.42 8.51 -21.71
N SER A 113 16.40 9.84 -21.74
CA SER A 113 15.92 10.79 -20.74
C SER A 113 14.76 10.32 -19.85
N GLN A 114 15.05 10.17 -18.55
CA GLN A 114 14.06 10.22 -17.48
C GLN A 114 13.30 11.55 -17.58
N GLU A 115 12.00 11.49 -17.85
CA GLU A 115 11.08 12.48 -17.32
C GLU A 115 11.18 12.38 -15.79
N ARG A 116 11.95 13.30 -15.24
CA ARG A 116 12.14 13.53 -13.82
C ARG A 116 10.74 13.73 -13.22
N CYS A 117 10.20 12.74 -12.50
CA CYS A 117 9.00 12.91 -11.68
C CYS A 117 9.27 14.12 -10.77
N LYS A 118 8.64 15.25 -11.08
CA LYS A 118 8.72 16.44 -10.24
C LYS A 118 8.10 16.09 -8.88
N PRO A 119 8.65 16.61 -7.76
CA PRO A 119 7.99 16.49 -6.47
C PRO A 119 6.55 16.98 -6.59
N VAL A 120 5.59 16.30 -5.96
CA VAL A 120 4.28 16.90 -5.71
C VAL A 120 4.54 18.12 -4.82
N LEU A 121 4.56 19.31 -5.42
CA LEU A 121 4.74 20.58 -4.73
C LEU A 121 3.74 20.63 -3.57
N ARG A 122 4.24 20.70 -2.33
CA ARG A 122 3.40 20.92 -1.14
C ARG A 122 2.84 22.34 -1.22
N GLN A 123 1.65 22.49 -1.80
CA GLN A 123 1.01 23.79 -2.00
C GLN A 123 0.07 24.09 -0.83
N CYS A 124 0.57 24.80 0.18
CA CYS A 124 -0.27 25.40 1.22
C CYS A 124 -0.56 26.87 0.85
N LYS A 125 -1.85 27.22 0.71
CA LYS A 125 -2.29 28.58 0.40
C LYS A 125 -1.99 29.57 1.53
N THR A 126 -2.01 29.11 2.78
CA THR A 126 -1.77 29.98 3.96
C THR A 126 -0.34 30.51 4.01
N CYS A 127 0.65 29.66 3.72
CA CYS A 127 2.07 30.04 3.72
C CYS A 127 2.65 30.22 2.32
N ALA A 128 1.82 30.37 1.29
CA ALA A 128 2.26 30.55 -0.09
C ALA A 128 3.02 31.87 -0.31
N ASP A 129 2.65 32.93 0.43
CA ASP A 129 3.23 34.27 0.32
C ASP A 129 4.21 34.60 1.46
N ALA A 130 4.65 33.60 2.24
CA ALA A 130 5.61 33.79 3.32
C ALA A 130 7.03 34.04 2.77
N ARG A 131 7.21 35.21 2.14
CA ARG A 131 8.39 35.62 1.35
C ARG A 131 9.72 35.55 2.09
N GLU A 132 9.73 35.63 3.43
CA GLU A 132 10.96 35.52 4.23
C GLU A 132 11.52 34.09 4.29
N CYS A 133 10.71 33.07 3.99
CA CYS A 133 11.13 31.66 3.98
C CYS A 133 11.41 31.11 2.57
N ASP A 134 10.99 31.81 1.51
CA ASP A 134 11.04 31.34 0.12
C ASP A 134 12.46 31.36 -0.49
N GLU A 135 13.36 32.25 -0.04
CA GLU A 135 14.73 32.30 -0.60
C GLU A 135 15.53 30.99 -0.36
N GLN A 136 15.09 30.12 0.56
CA GLN A 136 15.75 28.85 0.88
C GLN A 136 14.87 27.60 0.63
N ASP A 137 13.63 27.80 0.19
CA ASP A 137 12.69 26.73 -0.21
C ASP A 137 12.59 26.66 -1.74
N SER A 138 13.74 26.83 -2.41
CA SER A 138 13.89 26.70 -3.86
C SER A 138 13.53 25.28 -4.32
N ASP A 139 12.92 25.13 -5.50
CA ASP A 139 12.66 23.85 -6.19
C ASP A 139 13.95 23.09 -6.62
N GLU A 140 15.10 23.49 -6.09
CA GLU A 140 16.43 22.98 -6.40
C GLU A 140 16.79 21.64 -5.72
N TRP A 141 15.90 21.09 -4.87
CA TRP A 141 16.14 19.83 -4.17
C TRP A 141 16.05 18.62 -5.11
N GLU A 142 17.13 17.85 -5.19
CA GLU A 142 17.13 16.55 -5.86
C GLU A 142 16.44 15.51 -4.99
N LEU A 143 15.35 14.92 -5.49
CA LEU A 143 14.68 13.82 -4.81
C LEU A 143 15.51 12.55 -4.90
N ILE A 144 15.75 11.94 -3.74
CA ILE A 144 16.50 10.69 -3.62
C ILE A 144 15.75 9.68 -2.75
N GLU A 145 15.96 8.40 -3.06
CA GLU A 145 15.47 7.30 -2.23
C GLU A 145 16.61 6.75 -1.36
N PRO A 146 16.39 6.54 -0.05
CA PRO A 146 17.39 5.98 0.83
C PRO A 146 17.50 4.47 0.66
N SER A 147 18.71 3.94 0.84
CA SER A 147 18.90 2.49 0.97
C SER A 147 18.43 2.03 2.36
N VAL A 148 17.66 0.95 2.44
CA VAL A 148 17.19 0.37 3.71
C VAL A 148 18.20 -0.67 4.22
N ILE A 149 18.56 -0.62 5.52
CA ILE A 149 19.63 -1.43 6.16
C ILE A 149 19.11 -2.42 7.23
N SER A 150 17.84 -2.82 7.25
CA SER A 150 17.25 -3.56 8.39
C SER A 150 17.70 -5.04 8.52
N GLU A 151 18.10 -5.43 9.74
CA GLU A 151 18.11 -6.82 10.27
C GLU A 151 17.31 -6.95 11.62
N ASP A 152 16.67 -5.86 12.12
CA ASP A 152 15.91 -5.80 13.39
C ASP A 152 14.59 -4.98 13.27
N ALA A 153 13.81 -4.91 14.36
CA ALA A 153 12.48 -4.27 14.49
C ALA A 153 12.38 -2.76 14.14
N GLN A 154 13.49 -2.05 13.94
CA GLN A 154 13.49 -0.62 13.54
C GLN A 154 14.16 -0.43 12.19
N THR A 155 13.44 0.19 11.25
CA THR A 155 13.93 0.50 9.90
C THR A 155 15.02 1.56 9.94
N LYS A 156 16.22 1.21 9.48
CA LYS A 156 17.36 2.13 9.32
C LYS A 156 17.59 2.45 7.84
N TYR A 157 17.96 3.68 7.56
CA TYR A 157 18.20 4.23 6.23
C TYR A 157 19.68 4.60 6.06
N ARG A 158 20.20 4.45 4.84
CA ARG A 158 21.54 4.88 4.41
C ARG A 158 21.42 5.83 3.24
N LEU A 159 22.25 6.87 3.26
CA LEU A 159 22.43 7.81 2.16
C LEU A 159 23.91 7.95 1.85
N GLU A 160 24.23 7.90 0.55
CA GLU A 160 25.56 8.14 0.00
C GLU A 160 25.40 9.27 -1.02
N LEU A 161 25.91 10.45 -0.66
CA LEU A 161 25.60 11.70 -1.34
C LEU A 161 26.87 12.35 -1.84
N THR A 162 26.78 13.02 -2.99
CA THR A 162 27.85 13.90 -3.50
C THR A 162 27.56 15.36 -3.13
N ALA A 163 28.29 16.32 -3.68
CA ALA A 163 27.99 17.73 -3.42
C ALA A 163 26.63 18.12 -4.04
N GLY A 164 25.70 18.63 -3.23
CA GLY A 164 24.35 18.95 -3.71
C GLY A 164 23.34 19.27 -2.60
N LEU A 165 22.10 19.45 -3.04
CA LEU A 165 20.90 19.66 -2.25
C LEU A 165 19.96 18.49 -2.49
N TYR A 166 19.70 17.70 -1.46
CA TYR A 166 18.92 16.46 -1.57
C TYR A 166 17.72 16.46 -0.64
N GLU A 167 16.57 15.97 -1.12
CA GLU A 167 15.40 15.65 -0.30
C GLU A 167 15.11 14.15 -0.39
N CYS A 168 15.06 13.49 0.77
CA CYS A 168 14.68 12.09 0.83
C CYS A 168 13.17 11.94 0.60
N SER A 169 12.76 11.30 -0.50
CA SER A 169 11.35 11.06 -0.84
C SER A 169 10.64 10.19 0.20
N THR A 170 11.37 9.32 0.89
CA THR A 170 10.82 8.43 1.91
C THR A 170 10.55 9.13 3.23
N THR A 171 11.41 10.04 3.69
CA THR A 171 11.32 10.59 5.06
C THR A 171 11.19 12.12 5.10
N GLY A 172 11.28 12.81 3.97
CA GLY A 172 11.29 14.27 3.87
C GLY A 172 12.53 14.93 4.47
N LEU A 173 13.54 14.15 4.87
CA LEU A 173 14.81 14.68 5.37
C LEU A 173 15.55 15.38 4.23
N ARG A 174 15.92 16.66 4.39
CA ARG A 174 16.78 17.34 3.42
C ARG A 174 18.20 17.53 3.93
N ILE A 175 19.13 17.38 3.01
CA ILE A 175 20.57 17.39 3.29
C ILE A 175 21.26 18.30 2.29
N GLU A 176 22.08 19.20 2.81
CA GLU A 176 22.98 20.03 2.04
C GLU A 176 24.42 19.64 2.37
N CYS A 177 25.19 19.24 1.35
CA CYS A 177 26.59 18.86 1.49
C CYS A 177 27.43 19.44 0.36
N SER A 178 28.65 19.88 0.69
CA SER A 178 29.58 20.48 -0.29
C SER A 178 30.60 19.48 -0.85
N ARG A 179 30.62 18.26 -0.31
CA ARG A 179 31.51 17.15 -0.68
C ARG A 179 30.75 15.85 -0.45
N GLU A 180 31.38 14.75 -0.82
CA GLU A 180 30.86 13.42 -0.56
C GLU A 180 30.60 13.19 0.94
N VAL A 181 29.41 12.66 1.25
CA VAL A 181 28.99 12.32 2.60
C VAL A 181 28.27 10.98 2.58
N GLN A 182 28.62 10.13 3.55
CA GLN A 182 27.84 8.94 3.85
C GLN A 182 27.24 9.09 5.24
N LEU A 183 25.95 8.79 5.36
CA LEU A 183 25.26 8.81 6.63
C LEU A 183 24.24 7.69 6.73
N LYS A 184 23.92 7.34 7.96
CA LYS A 184 22.80 6.48 8.32
C LYS A 184 21.86 7.26 9.21
N TYR A 185 20.58 6.96 9.14
CA TYR A 185 19.62 7.55 10.06
C TYR A 185 18.41 6.63 10.25
N HIS A 186 17.66 6.88 11.31
CA HIS A 186 16.36 6.26 11.53
C HIS A 186 15.44 7.23 12.27
N ILE A 187 14.14 6.91 12.26
CA ILE A 187 13.14 7.74 12.93
C ILE A 187 12.78 7.12 14.26
N CYS A 188 13.22 7.74 15.35
CA CYS A 188 12.98 7.30 16.72
C CYS A 188 11.53 7.50 17.13
N ASP A 189 11.13 6.79 18.20
CA ASP A 189 9.93 7.11 18.95
C ASP A 189 10.20 8.30 19.89
N TRP A 190 9.23 9.20 20.02
CA TRP A 190 9.32 10.31 20.96
C TRP A 190 9.25 9.84 22.42
N GLU A 191 8.76 8.62 22.69
CA GLU A 191 8.79 8.01 24.02
C GLU A 191 10.20 7.94 24.61
N CYS A 192 11.25 7.80 23.78
CA CYS A 192 12.63 7.71 24.28
C CYS A 192 13.15 9.01 24.90
N VAL A 193 12.45 10.14 24.69
CA VAL A 193 12.81 11.44 25.27
C VAL A 193 11.72 12.03 26.17
N ALA A 194 10.57 11.37 26.31
CA ALA A 194 9.40 11.95 26.96
C ALA A 194 9.62 12.31 28.44
N ASP A 195 10.46 11.55 29.14
CA ASP A 195 10.68 11.71 30.59
C ASP A 195 11.79 12.71 30.95
N PHE A 196 12.47 13.30 29.97
CA PHE A 196 13.51 14.29 30.26
C PHE A 196 12.92 15.64 30.72
N PRO A 197 13.53 16.30 31.74
CA PRO A 197 13.06 17.59 32.22
C PRO A 197 13.00 18.67 31.12
N GLY A 198 11.92 19.43 31.09
CA GLY A 198 11.65 20.49 30.13
C GLY A 198 10.78 20.04 28.95
N MET A 199 10.68 18.74 28.67
CA MET A 199 9.83 18.21 27.60
C MET A 199 8.34 18.46 27.85
N GLU A 200 7.94 18.57 29.12
CA GLU A 200 6.58 18.92 29.55
C GLU A 200 6.12 20.31 29.08
N HIS A 201 7.03 21.13 28.55
CA HIS A 201 6.73 22.45 28.00
C HIS A 201 6.56 22.46 26.49
N PHE A 202 6.74 21.33 25.80
CA PHE A 202 6.77 21.26 24.34
C PHE A 202 5.90 20.14 23.77
N THR A 203 5.54 20.28 22.50
CA THR A 203 4.87 19.25 21.70
C THR A 203 5.68 18.99 20.42
N PRO A 204 5.90 17.73 20.04
CA PRO A 204 6.48 17.39 18.75
C PRO A 204 5.73 18.01 17.58
N CYS A 205 6.48 18.52 16.62
CA CYS A 205 5.94 19.06 15.37
C CYS A 205 6.57 18.48 14.11
N GLY A 206 7.21 17.33 14.26
CA GLY A 206 7.81 16.51 13.21
C GLY A 206 8.48 15.26 13.80
N PRO A 207 9.11 14.43 12.96
CA PRO A 207 9.80 13.21 13.39
C PRO A 207 11.03 13.50 14.25
N LEU A 208 11.29 12.65 15.25
CA LEU A 208 12.57 12.56 15.93
C LEU A 208 13.52 11.72 15.07
N MET A 209 14.58 12.34 14.54
CA MET A 209 15.53 11.67 13.64
C MET A 209 16.88 11.52 14.32
N ASP A 210 17.35 10.27 14.41
CA ASP A 210 18.71 9.95 14.83
C ASP A 210 19.57 9.76 13.60
N ILE A 211 20.36 10.78 13.29
CA ILE A 211 21.22 10.86 12.12
C ILE A 211 22.64 10.65 12.61
N ALA A 212 23.38 9.74 11.96
CA ALA A 212 24.79 9.48 12.22
C ALA A 212 25.58 9.55 10.90
N VAL A 213 26.51 10.49 10.82
CA VAL A 213 27.43 10.59 9.68
C VAL A 213 28.52 9.53 9.81
N ILE A 214 28.68 8.73 8.76
CA ILE A 214 29.68 7.67 8.62
C ILE A 214 30.98 8.28 8.09
N SER A 215 30.89 9.13 7.06
CA SER A 215 32.04 9.81 6.45
C SER A 215 31.64 11.16 5.87
N GLY A 216 32.59 12.10 5.79
CA GLY A 216 32.37 13.44 5.27
C GLY A 216 31.84 14.44 6.32
N LYS A 217 31.36 15.60 5.84
CA LYS A 217 30.78 16.66 6.69
C LYS A 217 29.57 17.29 6.00
N LEU A 218 28.46 17.35 6.72
CA LEU A 218 27.26 18.06 6.27
C LEU A 218 27.43 19.57 6.42
N LYS A 219 26.91 20.32 5.44
CA LYS A 219 26.82 21.78 5.51
C LYS A 219 25.58 22.19 6.29
N ALA A 220 24.43 21.59 5.96
CA ALA A 220 23.19 21.78 6.70
C ALA A 220 22.28 20.54 6.63
N VAL A 221 21.44 20.41 7.64
CA VAL A 221 20.36 19.41 7.72
C VAL A 221 19.05 20.14 7.91
N TYR A 222 18.00 19.65 7.27
CA TYR A 222 16.67 20.22 7.32
C TYR A 222 15.70 19.14 7.81
N LEU A 223 15.26 19.28 9.06
CA LEU A 223 14.32 18.35 9.68
C LEU A 223 12.90 18.73 9.26
N PRO A 224 12.10 17.80 8.72
CA PRO A 224 10.76 18.11 8.30
C PRO A 224 9.87 18.46 9.50
N HIS A 225 8.95 19.39 9.31
CA HIS A 225 7.90 19.72 10.26
C HIS A 225 6.56 19.94 9.54
N PHE A 226 5.47 19.80 10.29
CA PHE A 226 4.13 20.09 9.79
C PHE A 226 3.59 21.46 10.24
N LEU A 227 4.40 22.30 10.88
CA LEU A 227 4.01 23.67 11.22
C LEU A 227 3.75 24.51 9.96
N CYS A 228 2.72 25.33 9.98
CA CYS A 228 2.46 26.34 8.97
C CYS A 228 2.90 27.72 9.44
N LEU A 229 3.73 28.37 8.62
CA LEU A 229 4.29 29.70 8.90
C LEU A 229 3.44 30.86 8.35
N GLY A 230 2.27 30.58 7.78
CA GLY A 230 1.39 31.57 7.15
C GLY A 230 0.58 32.45 8.11
N GLY A 231 1.14 32.77 9.28
CA GLY A 231 0.43 33.45 10.36
C GLY A 231 1.38 34.20 11.29
N SER A 232 1.17 34.08 12.61
CA SER A 232 2.02 34.73 13.62
C SER A 232 3.47 34.25 13.52
N PRO A 233 4.47 35.11 13.79
CA PRO A 233 5.86 34.68 13.87
C PRO A 233 6.03 33.68 15.02
N ILE A 234 6.43 32.45 14.71
CA ILE A 234 6.57 31.35 15.69
C ILE A 234 8.02 31.00 16.01
N ASN A 235 8.99 31.66 15.36
CA ASN A 235 10.41 31.28 15.44
C ASN A 235 10.94 31.23 16.88
N ASP A 236 10.50 32.14 17.75
CA ASP A 236 10.93 32.16 19.15
C ASP A 236 10.27 31.09 20.02
N GLU A 237 9.20 30.44 19.56
CA GLU A 237 8.46 29.39 20.27
C GLU A 237 8.81 27.97 19.77
N VAL A 238 9.56 27.87 18.67
CA VAL A 238 10.04 26.59 18.13
C VAL A 238 11.48 26.34 18.58
N ARG A 239 11.75 25.11 19.00
CA ARG A 239 13.08 24.63 19.38
C ARG A 239 13.37 23.31 18.67
N VAL A 240 14.64 22.98 18.55
CA VAL A 240 15.08 21.63 18.19
C VAL A 240 15.59 20.98 19.46
N VAL A 241 15.00 19.85 19.84
CA VAL A 241 15.57 19.01 20.89
C VAL A 241 16.82 18.35 20.35
N HIS A 242 17.83 18.28 21.19
CA HIS A 242 19.08 17.59 20.95
C HIS A 242 19.30 16.61 22.09
N VAL A 243 19.31 15.31 21.79
CA VAL A 243 19.63 14.28 22.78
C VAL A 243 21.14 14.11 22.86
N GLU A 244 21.70 14.32 24.05
CA GLU A 244 23.13 14.20 24.35
C GLU A 244 23.36 13.04 25.33
N GLU A 245 24.60 12.61 25.54
CA GLU A 245 24.93 11.50 26.45
C GLU A 245 24.43 11.73 27.90
N SER A 246 24.34 13.00 28.33
CA SER A 246 23.98 13.39 29.69
C SER A 246 22.54 13.93 29.83
N GLY A 247 21.75 13.97 28.76
CA GLY A 247 20.38 14.48 28.82
C GLY A 247 19.87 15.06 27.50
N ILE A 248 19.16 16.19 27.58
CA ILE A 248 18.66 16.92 26.41
C ILE A 248 19.02 18.40 26.50
N SER A 249 19.21 19.01 25.33
CA SER A 249 19.35 20.46 25.17
C SER A 249 18.35 20.97 24.12
N PHE A 250 18.02 22.26 24.18
CA PHE A 250 17.07 22.91 23.27
C PHE A 250 17.77 23.98 22.45
N GLU A 251 17.86 23.77 21.14
CA GLU A 251 18.54 24.63 20.19
C GLU A 251 17.55 25.53 19.44
N LYS A 252 17.99 26.74 19.07
CA LYS A 252 17.24 27.56 18.10
C LYS A 252 17.50 27.03 16.68
N CYS A 253 16.51 27.17 15.81
CA CYS A 253 16.64 26.82 14.39
C CYS A 253 16.09 27.94 13.51
N THR A 254 16.45 27.89 12.22
CA THR A 254 15.82 28.72 11.20
C THR A 254 14.71 27.90 10.55
N LEU A 255 13.48 28.41 10.57
CA LEU A 255 12.34 27.74 9.95
C LEU A 255 12.21 28.12 8.47
N THR A 256 11.91 27.11 7.66
CA THR A 256 11.46 27.21 6.27
C THR A 256 10.03 26.66 6.20
N ARG A 257 9.34 26.68 5.05
CA ARG A 257 7.89 26.38 5.04
C ARG A 257 7.56 24.98 5.55
N PHE A 258 8.45 24.01 5.32
CA PHE A 258 8.25 22.61 5.70
C PHE A 258 9.40 22.00 6.51
N HIS A 259 10.47 22.77 6.80
CA HIS A 259 11.64 22.24 7.50
C HIS A 259 12.28 23.21 8.48
N ALA A 260 12.89 22.67 9.52
CA ALA A 260 13.79 23.38 10.42
C ALA A 260 15.25 23.15 9.98
N LYS A 261 15.93 24.23 9.59
CA LYS A 261 17.33 24.23 9.14
C LYS A 261 18.30 24.28 10.31
N LEU A 262 19.30 23.40 10.26
CA LEU A 262 20.36 23.21 11.24
C LEU A 262 21.73 23.27 10.57
N LEU A 263 22.58 24.22 10.98
CA LEU A 263 23.95 24.45 10.43
C LEU A 263 25.05 23.81 11.29
N ASN A 264 26.00 23.09 10.67
CA ASN A 264 27.23 22.61 11.35
C ASN A 264 27.01 21.80 12.66
N HIS A 265 26.07 20.85 12.68
CA HIS A 265 25.78 20.09 13.91
C HIS A 265 26.58 18.78 14.01
N TYR A 266 26.91 18.40 15.26
CA TYR A 266 27.36 17.07 15.63
C TYR A 266 26.14 16.16 15.84
N PHE A 267 26.29 14.88 15.54
CA PHE A 267 25.20 13.99 15.17
C PHE A 267 24.68 13.14 16.33
N SER A 268 23.38 13.24 16.57
CA SER A 268 22.61 12.66 17.66
C SER A 268 21.11 12.79 17.34
N PRO A 269 20.19 12.15 18.10
CA PRO A 269 18.76 12.30 17.90
C PRO A 269 18.29 13.75 18.04
N LYS A 270 17.61 14.26 17.00
CA LYS A 270 17.07 15.62 16.94
C LYS A 270 15.66 15.66 16.37
N GLY A 271 14.83 16.54 16.91
CA GLY A 271 13.44 16.69 16.50
C GLY A 271 12.93 18.10 16.75
N VAL A 272 11.94 18.52 15.97
CA VAL A 272 11.37 19.88 16.08
C VAL A 272 10.24 19.89 17.11
N LEU A 273 10.30 20.86 18.01
CA LEU A 273 9.39 21.04 19.14
C LEU A 273 8.75 22.42 19.12
N LEU A 274 7.46 22.48 19.44
CA LEU A 274 6.70 23.71 19.63
C LEU A 274 6.34 23.89 21.10
N ARG A 275 6.51 25.10 21.65
CA ARG A 275 6.12 25.38 23.03
C ARG A 275 4.61 25.24 23.25
N ILE A 276 4.23 24.47 24.27
CA ILE A 276 2.85 24.31 24.71
C ILE A 276 2.31 25.66 25.16
N GLY A 277 1.11 25.99 24.69
CA GLY A 277 0.46 27.26 25.03
C GLY A 277 0.20 28.09 23.80
N PHE A 278 1.12 28.08 22.84
CA PHE A 278 1.08 28.94 21.69
C PHE A 278 0.17 28.40 20.56
N PRO A 279 -0.80 29.17 20.06
CA PRO A 279 -1.65 28.75 18.96
C PRO A 279 -0.89 28.85 17.62
N VAL A 280 -0.82 27.74 16.90
CA VAL A 280 -0.25 27.68 15.54
C VAL A 280 -1.20 26.98 14.58
N ASN A 281 -0.90 27.05 13.30
CA ASN A 281 -1.58 26.23 12.30
C ASN A 281 -0.69 25.06 11.88
N TYR A 282 -1.29 23.91 11.58
CA TYR A 282 -0.63 22.73 11.04
C TYR A 282 -1.00 22.53 9.57
N HIS A 283 -0.04 22.10 8.76
CA HIS A 283 -0.30 21.39 7.52
C HIS A 283 -0.87 20.02 7.88
N CYS A 284 -2.00 19.65 7.27
CA CYS A 284 -2.75 18.44 7.63
C CYS A 284 -3.12 17.65 6.38
N GLU A 285 -3.26 16.34 6.57
CA GLU A 285 -3.87 15.42 5.61
C GLU A 285 -5.24 14.95 6.13
N THR A 286 -6.10 14.60 5.18
CA THR A 286 -7.34 13.87 5.45
C THR A 286 -7.27 12.52 4.75
N LEU A 287 -7.36 11.43 5.51
CA LEU A 287 -7.41 10.07 4.97
C LEU A 287 -8.82 9.51 5.17
N ILE A 288 -9.40 8.92 4.13
CA ILE A 288 -10.77 8.42 4.14
C ILE A 288 -10.73 6.93 3.84
N TYR A 289 -11.21 6.10 4.75
CA TYR A 289 -11.25 4.66 4.58
C TYR A 289 -12.68 4.16 4.61
N GLU A 290 -13.05 3.35 3.62
CA GLU A 290 -14.30 2.58 3.59
C GLU A 290 -14.13 1.30 4.40
N THR A 291 -14.96 1.11 5.42
CA THR A 291 -14.97 -0.13 6.22
C THR A 291 -15.77 -1.24 5.55
N GLN A 292 -15.56 -2.49 5.96
CA GLN A 292 -16.29 -3.65 5.43
C GLN A 292 -17.68 -3.89 6.07
N LYS A 293 -18.38 -2.85 6.51
CA LYS A 293 -19.73 -2.98 7.10
C LYS A 293 -20.81 -3.19 6.02
N SER A 294 -22.05 -3.50 6.44
CA SER A 294 -23.19 -3.72 5.52
C SER A 294 -23.72 -2.42 4.90
N TYR A 295 -23.56 -1.31 5.63
CA TYR A 295 -23.89 0.04 5.18
C TYR A 295 -22.61 0.84 5.02
N LEU A 296 -22.66 1.92 4.24
CA LEU A 296 -21.52 2.80 4.04
C LEU A 296 -21.09 3.39 5.39
N THR A 297 -19.93 2.95 5.85
CA THR A 297 -19.30 3.46 7.05
C THR A 297 -17.86 3.83 6.71
N LEU A 298 -17.52 5.10 6.90
CA LEU A 298 -16.21 5.66 6.62
C LEU A 298 -15.47 5.96 7.92
N HIS A 299 -14.17 5.70 7.95
CA HIS A 299 -13.25 6.27 8.92
C HIS A 299 -12.51 7.44 8.28
N VAL A 300 -12.73 8.65 8.80
CA VAL A 300 -12.13 9.89 8.28
C VAL A 300 -11.12 10.42 9.29
N TYR A 301 -9.84 10.28 8.97
CA TYR A 301 -8.73 10.77 9.78
C TYR A 301 -8.44 12.22 9.44
N LEU A 302 -8.19 13.03 10.48
CA LEU A 302 -7.67 14.38 10.36
C LEU A 302 -6.33 14.44 11.12
N ILE A 303 -5.22 14.39 10.40
CA ILE A 303 -3.89 14.26 10.99
C ILE A 303 -2.92 15.31 10.46
N PRO A 304 -1.94 15.76 11.26
CA PRO A 304 -0.80 16.51 10.72
C PRO A 304 -0.12 15.78 9.55
N SER A 305 0.41 16.53 8.57
CA SER A 305 1.08 15.99 7.38
C SER A 305 2.47 15.41 7.70
N GLU A 306 2.48 14.31 8.44
CA GLU A 306 3.65 13.52 8.80
C GLU A 306 3.46 12.05 8.41
N LYS A 307 4.51 11.46 7.84
CA LYS A 307 4.48 10.09 7.34
C LYS A 307 4.16 9.04 8.42
N LYS A 308 4.73 9.15 9.62
CA LYS A 308 4.43 8.21 10.72
C LYS A 308 2.96 8.21 11.12
N LEU A 309 2.29 9.37 11.07
CA LEU A 309 0.86 9.46 11.36
C LEU A 309 0.01 8.82 10.26
N ILE A 310 0.40 8.99 9.01
CA ILE A 310 -0.23 8.34 7.85
C ILE A 310 -0.08 6.82 7.97
N GLU A 311 1.13 6.34 8.22
CA GLU A 311 1.43 4.91 8.44
C GLU A 311 0.65 4.34 9.65
N ALA A 312 0.51 5.09 10.74
CA ALA A 312 -0.28 4.66 11.90
C ALA A 312 -1.76 4.51 11.56
N ALA A 313 -2.34 5.45 10.79
CA ALA A 313 -3.71 5.33 10.30
C ALA A 313 -3.87 4.14 9.35
N GLU A 314 -2.97 3.95 8.38
CA GLU A 314 -2.95 2.80 7.47
C GLU A 314 -2.91 1.47 8.23
N ASN A 315 -2.03 1.35 9.23
CA ASN A 315 -1.90 0.14 10.04
C ASN A 315 -3.15 -0.17 10.88
N ASN A 316 -3.86 0.85 11.36
CA ASN A 316 -5.14 0.67 12.03
C ASN A 316 -6.20 0.08 11.09
N GLU A 317 -6.19 0.49 9.83
CA GLU A 317 -7.18 0.11 8.83
C GLU A 317 -6.90 -1.24 8.16
N ILE A 318 -5.63 -1.66 8.08
CA ILE A 318 -5.24 -3.00 7.60
C ILE A 318 -5.95 -4.11 8.41
N LYS A 319 -6.04 -3.94 9.74
CA LYS A 319 -6.72 -4.90 10.62
C LYS A 319 -8.21 -5.05 10.29
N SER A 320 -8.84 -3.95 9.89
CA SER A 320 -10.26 -3.85 9.54
C SER A 320 -10.56 -4.17 8.07
N LYS A 321 -9.51 -4.44 7.26
CA LYS A 321 -9.59 -4.65 5.80
C LYS A 321 -10.30 -3.51 5.07
N SER A 322 -10.15 -2.28 5.59
CA SER A 322 -10.77 -1.10 5.01
C SER A 322 -10.06 -0.67 3.72
N LYS A 323 -10.80 -0.02 2.82
CA LYS A 323 -10.29 0.44 1.52
C LYS A 323 -10.09 1.95 1.54
N LEU A 324 -8.91 2.41 1.15
CA LEU A 324 -8.62 3.85 1.04
C LEU A 324 -9.44 4.47 -0.11
N ILE A 325 -10.18 5.54 0.18
CA ILE A 325 -10.81 6.44 -0.78
C ILE A 325 -9.89 7.65 -0.98
N SER A 326 -9.27 7.75 -2.14
CA SER A 326 -8.37 8.85 -2.45
C SER A 326 -9.14 10.16 -2.67
N LYS A 327 -8.89 11.14 -1.80
CA LYS A 327 -9.40 12.52 -1.92
C LYS A 327 -8.30 13.52 -1.56
N PRO A 328 -8.32 14.73 -2.15
CA PRO A 328 -7.36 15.76 -1.79
C PRO A 328 -7.56 16.22 -0.34
N GLY A 329 -6.45 16.43 0.35
CA GLY A 329 -6.44 17.03 1.70
C GLY A 329 -6.72 18.54 1.72
N PRO A 330 -6.72 19.15 2.90
CA PRO A 330 -6.81 20.60 3.07
C PRO A 330 -5.67 21.34 2.36
N VAL A 331 -6.03 22.26 1.45
CA VAL A 331 -5.05 23.14 0.76
C VAL A 331 -4.59 24.33 1.62
N SER A 332 -5.21 24.51 2.79
CA SER A 332 -4.89 25.53 3.77
C SER A 332 -4.58 24.87 5.10
N SER A 333 -3.69 25.48 5.86
CA SER A 333 -3.34 25.00 7.21
C SER A 333 -4.51 25.09 8.18
N LEU A 334 -4.60 24.15 9.11
CA LEU A 334 -5.66 24.10 10.13
C LEU A 334 -5.15 24.57 11.48
N LYS A 335 -5.97 25.33 12.20
CA LYS A 335 -5.64 25.87 13.52
C LYS A 335 -5.61 24.77 14.59
N THR A 336 -4.54 24.73 15.37
CA THR A 336 -4.40 23.84 16.52
C THR A 336 -5.27 24.27 17.69
N LYS A 337 -5.43 23.40 18.70
CA LYS A 337 -6.23 23.67 19.91
C LYS A 337 -7.66 24.14 19.61
N THR A 338 -8.16 23.72 18.46
CA THR A 338 -9.49 24.03 17.95
C THR A 338 -10.18 22.70 17.70
N TRP A 339 -11.44 22.62 18.11
CA TRP A 339 -12.28 21.47 17.81
C TRP A 339 -12.80 21.61 16.38
N TYR A 340 -12.85 20.50 15.67
CA TYR A 340 -13.46 20.42 14.35
C TYR A 340 -14.68 19.52 14.44
N SER A 341 -15.71 19.79 13.65
CA SER A 341 -16.81 18.87 13.39
C SER A 341 -16.79 18.49 11.92
N LEU A 342 -17.08 17.22 11.65
CA LEU A 342 -17.28 16.72 10.30
C LEU A 342 -18.78 16.65 10.01
N MET A 343 -19.21 17.28 8.91
CA MET A 343 -20.58 17.26 8.44
C MET A 343 -20.67 16.52 7.11
N THR A 344 -21.84 15.93 6.86
CA THR A 344 -22.22 15.34 5.57
C THR A 344 -23.27 16.25 4.94
N LEU A 345 -23.09 16.57 3.67
CA LEU A 345 -24.03 17.37 2.89
C LEU A 345 -24.46 16.58 1.67
N ASP A 346 -25.71 16.73 1.24
CA ASP A 346 -26.20 16.11 0.01
C ASP A 346 -25.41 16.57 -1.24
N GLU A 347 -25.69 15.96 -2.39
CA GLU A 347 -25.02 16.31 -3.65
C GLU A 347 -25.13 17.80 -3.98
N ASN A 348 -26.25 18.43 -3.65
CA ASN A 348 -26.53 19.84 -3.94
C ASN A 348 -26.01 20.80 -2.86
N LYS A 349 -25.47 20.29 -1.76
CA LYS A 349 -25.04 21.02 -0.56
C LYS A 349 -26.16 21.85 0.09
N GLN A 350 -27.42 21.43 -0.08
CA GLN A 350 -28.58 22.15 0.43
C GLN A 350 -29.03 21.63 1.80
N SER A 351 -28.77 20.36 2.09
CA SER A 351 -29.21 19.71 3.31
C SER A 351 -28.20 18.69 3.82
N ALA A 352 -28.29 18.35 5.11
CA ALA A 352 -27.45 17.31 5.70
C ALA A 352 -27.93 15.93 5.25
N CYS A 353 -27.00 15.01 5.03
CA CYS A 353 -27.36 13.62 4.71
C CYS A 353 -27.99 12.92 5.93
N ASN A 354 -28.83 11.92 5.68
CA ASN A 354 -29.25 10.97 6.71
C ASN A 354 -28.07 10.10 7.13
N SER A 355 -27.32 10.59 8.11
CA SER A 355 -26.02 10.06 8.49
C SER A 355 -25.74 10.33 9.96
N GLU A 356 -24.85 9.53 10.51
CA GLU A 356 -24.35 9.67 11.85
C GLU A 356 -22.83 9.82 11.83
N VAL A 357 -22.36 10.91 12.44
CA VAL A 357 -20.93 11.18 12.64
C VAL A 357 -20.60 11.05 14.12
N GLN A 358 -19.61 10.22 14.44
CA GLN A 358 -19.05 10.04 15.78
C GLN A 358 -17.51 10.07 15.76
N PRO A 359 -16.85 10.73 16.73
CA PRO A 359 -17.44 11.64 17.69
C PRO A 359 -17.96 12.92 17.02
N LYS A 360 -18.77 13.72 17.71
CA LYS A 360 -19.32 14.97 17.14
C LYS A 360 -18.24 15.99 16.81
N GLN A 361 -17.16 15.99 17.58
CA GLN A 361 -16.00 16.85 17.35
C GLN A 361 -14.70 16.15 17.73
N LEU A 362 -13.62 16.48 17.02
CA LEU A 362 -12.25 16.11 17.38
C LEU A 362 -11.37 17.35 17.51
N GLU A 363 -10.44 17.32 18.46
CA GLU A 363 -9.42 18.35 18.59
C GLU A 363 -8.19 17.98 17.76
N LEU A 364 -7.70 18.90 16.93
CA LEU A 364 -6.48 18.68 16.14
C LEU A 364 -5.24 18.61 17.05
N LYS A 365 -4.73 17.41 17.26
CA LYS A 365 -3.58 17.08 18.13
C LYS A 365 -2.59 16.17 17.42
N TYR A 366 -1.36 16.16 17.92
CA TYR A 366 -0.35 15.18 17.52
C TYR A 366 -0.50 13.90 18.35
N LYS A 367 -0.89 12.78 17.70
CA LYS A 367 -1.08 11.45 18.32
C LYS A 367 -0.46 10.36 17.44
N HIS A 368 0.83 10.10 17.63
CA HIS A 368 1.63 9.23 16.73
C HIS A 368 1.30 7.74 16.82
N ILE A 369 0.74 7.25 17.93
CA ILE A 369 0.44 5.82 18.12
C ILE A 369 -0.97 5.47 17.62
N ASN A 370 -1.94 6.32 17.95
CA ASN A 370 -3.34 6.06 17.63
C ASN A 370 -4.02 7.38 17.21
N PRO A 371 -3.95 7.75 15.93
CA PRO A 371 -4.62 8.95 15.44
C PRO A 371 -6.14 8.81 15.58
N ASP A 372 -6.81 9.88 16.01
CA ASP A 372 -8.26 9.91 16.10
C ASP A 372 -8.91 10.00 14.70
N PHE A 373 -10.11 9.47 14.57
CA PHE A 373 -10.90 9.54 13.34
C PHE A 373 -12.38 9.78 13.63
N TYR A 374 -13.11 10.27 12.63
CA TYR A 374 -14.56 10.27 12.62
C TYR A 374 -15.05 8.98 11.98
N GLU A 375 -15.90 8.22 12.67
CA GLU A 375 -16.78 7.24 12.05
C GLU A 375 -17.98 7.97 11.46
N VAL A 376 -18.19 7.80 10.16
CA VAL A 376 -19.30 8.39 9.39
C VAL A 376 -20.14 7.25 8.84
N PHE A 377 -21.32 7.04 9.42
CA PHE A 377 -22.32 6.11 8.91
C PHE A 377 -23.31 6.86 8.01
N VAL A 378 -23.59 6.34 6.81
CA VAL A 378 -24.58 6.89 5.89
C VAL A 378 -25.57 5.80 5.51
N ALA A 379 -26.85 5.99 5.85
CA ALA A 379 -27.87 4.97 5.67
C ALA A 379 -28.17 4.70 4.19
N ASP A 380 -28.43 5.77 3.43
CA ASP A 380 -28.81 5.72 2.01
C ASP A 380 -27.82 6.57 1.18
N PRO A 381 -26.63 6.04 0.87
CA PRO A 381 -25.57 6.83 0.27
C PRO A 381 -25.76 6.99 -1.24
N ASN A 382 -26.10 8.21 -1.66
CA ASN A 382 -25.88 8.75 -3.01
C ASN A 382 -24.57 9.55 -3.03
N ASP A 383 -24.27 10.26 -4.12
CA ASP A 383 -23.22 11.29 -4.12
C ASP A 383 -23.45 12.30 -2.98
N PHE A 384 -22.42 12.54 -2.17
CA PHE A 384 -22.49 13.45 -1.03
C PHE A 384 -21.15 14.16 -0.79
N HIS A 385 -21.15 15.15 0.07
CA HIS A 385 -19.95 15.89 0.45
C HIS A 385 -19.65 15.70 1.93
N LEU A 386 -18.38 15.48 2.23
CA LEU A 386 -17.83 15.65 3.57
C LEU A 386 -17.34 17.08 3.70
N GLN A 387 -17.69 17.76 4.79
CA GLN A 387 -17.24 19.13 5.07
C GLN A 387 -16.71 19.24 6.50
N LEU A 388 -15.48 19.72 6.64
CA LEU A 388 -14.85 19.95 7.94
C LEU A 388 -15.06 21.40 8.38
N MET A 389 -15.54 21.58 9.60
CA MET A 389 -15.94 22.87 10.15
C MET A 389 -15.19 23.14 11.44
N PRO A 390 -14.52 24.30 11.61
CA PRO A 390 -13.94 24.67 12.89
C PRO A 390 -15.03 25.09 13.87
N GLN A 391 -14.81 24.82 15.14
CA GLN A 391 -15.66 25.29 16.22
C GLN A 391 -15.76 26.82 16.18
N HIS A 392 -16.99 27.34 16.31
CA HIS A 392 -17.31 28.78 16.30
C HIS A 392 -17.07 29.51 14.97
N HIS A 393 -16.90 28.80 13.86
CA HIS A 393 -16.82 29.38 12.52
C HIS A 393 -17.98 28.88 11.64
N SER A 394 -18.50 29.76 10.77
CA SER A 394 -19.60 29.46 9.85
C SER A 394 -19.15 28.92 8.49
N GLU A 395 -17.85 28.98 8.20
CA GLU A 395 -17.28 28.53 6.93
C GLU A 395 -16.49 27.23 7.10
N GLY A 396 -16.65 26.32 6.15
CA GLY A 396 -15.89 25.08 6.09
C GLY A 396 -14.45 25.32 5.67
N VAL A 397 -13.52 24.58 6.29
CA VAL A 397 -12.08 24.68 6.02
C VAL A 397 -11.57 23.60 5.08
N TRP A 398 -12.35 22.54 4.87
CA TRP A 398 -12.08 21.48 3.91
C TRP A 398 -13.38 20.84 3.47
N GLU A 399 -13.40 20.37 2.23
CA GLU A 399 -14.53 19.66 1.65
C GLU A 399 -14.05 18.59 0.66
N ALA A 400 -14.71 17.43 0.65
CA ALA A 400 -14.49 16.38 -0.33
C ALA A 400 -15.81 15.78 -0.81
N LYS A 401 -16.03 15.75 -2.13
CA LYS A 401 -17.15 15.01 -2.75
C LYS A 401 -16.83 13.51 -2.74
N ILE A 402 -17.70 12.71 -2.13
CA ILE A 402 -17.71 11.26 -2.17
C ILE A 402 -18.75 10.84 -3.21
N ARG A 403 -18.29 10.15 -4.25
CA ARG A 403 -19.13 9.66 -5.34
C ARG A 403 -19.50 8.21 -5.08
N GLN A 404 -20.63 7.78 -5.60
CA GLN A 404 -21.08 6.40 -5.48
C GLN A 404 -20.04 5.38 -5.99
N GLY A 405 -19.30 5.71 -7.05
CA GLY A 405 -18.22 4.87 -7.56
C GLY A 405 -16.94 4.84 -6.71
N ASP A 406 -16.84 5.66 -5.66
CA ASP A 406 -15.68 5.67 -4.78
C ASP A 406 -15.74 4.56 -3.71
N TYR A 407 -16.94 4.07 -3.38
CA TYR A 407 -17.20 3.06 -2.35
C TYR A 407 -17.96 1.85 -2.91
N SER A 408 -17.92 0.75 -2.18
CA SER A 408 -18.53 -0.52 -2.56
C SER A 408 -20.01 -0.50 -2.17
N GLN A 409 -20.91 -0.44 -3.15
CA GLN A 409 -22.34 -0.57 -2.86
C GLN A 409 -22.67 -2.00 -2.41
N ARG A 410 -23.16 -2.12 -1.17
CA ARG A 410 -23.77 -3.35 -0.67
C ARG A 410 -25.26 -3.09 -0.53
N VAL A 411 -26.02 -3.52 -1.52
CA VAL A 411 -27.48 -3.36 -1.52
C VAL A 411 -28.06 -4.16 -0.36
N SER A 412 -28.92 -3.53 0.44
CA SER A 412 -29.68 -4.24 1.46
C SER A 412 -30.53 -5.32 0.79
N SER A 413 -30.60 -6.48 1.42
CA SER A 413 -31.16 -7.73 0.90
C SER A 413 -32.69 -7.74 0.75
N ALA A 414 -33.30 -6.65 0.28
CA ALA A 414 -34.74 -6.53 0.08
C ALA A 414 -35.15 -6.13 -1.36
N GLU A 415 -34.23 -5.58 -2.17
CA GLU A 415 -34.56 -5.07 -3.53
C GLU A 415 -33.81 -5.81 -4.65
N ALA A 416 -32.89 -6.71 -4.29
CA ALA A 416 -32.02 -7.43 -5.23
C ALA A 416 -32.62 -8.75 -5.80
N GLU A 417 -33.94 -8.94 -5.73
CA GLU A 417 -34.61 -10.09 -6.37
C GLU A 417 -35.10 -9.80 -7.81
N ALA A 418 -34.98 -8.56 -8.31
CA ALA A 418 -35.57 -8.20 -9.60
C ALA A 418 -34.61 -8.20 -10.81
N GLU A 419 -33.29 -8.16 -10.65
CA GLU A 419 -32.37 -8.09 -11.80
C GLU A 419 -31.14 -9.00 -11.64
N GLN A 420 -31.33 -10.28 -11.96
CA GLN A 420 -30.21 -11.18 -12.23
C GLN A 420 -29.61 -10.89 -13.63
N LYS A 421 -28.35 -10.46 -13.70
CA LYS A 421 -27.24 -11.26 -14.28
C LYS A 421 -25.93 -10.46 -14.42
N GLN A 422 -24.86 -11.13 -14.00
CA GLN A 422 -23.42 -11.00 -14.33
C GLN A 422 -22.46 -10.34 -13.32
N GLU A 423 -21.71 -11.25 -12.67
CA GLU A 423 -20.35 -11.17 -12.06
C GLU A 423 -20.20 -10.41 -10.73
N GLY A 424 -19.93 -10.99 -9.54
CA GLY A 424 -19.63 -12.35 -9.11
C GLY A 424 -18.50 -12.37 -8.06
N CYS A 425 -18.80 -12.40 -6.75
CA CYS A 425 -17.88 -12.87 -5.72
C CYS A 425 -18.51 -14.09 -5.01
N ILE A 426 -17.83 -15.23 -5.10
CA ILE A 426 -18.33 -16.57 -4.76
C ILE A 426 -18.09 -16.87 -3.27
N ASN A 427 -19.13 -17.32 -2.57
CA ASN A 427 -19.03 -17.96 -1.26
C ASN A 427 -18.77 -19.47 -1.49
N TYR A 428 -17.67 -20.03 -0.97
CA TYR A 428 -17.21 -21.40 -1.29
C TYR A 428 -17.96 -22.50 -0.50
N ASN A 429 -19.29 -22.53 -0.61
CA ASN A 429 -20.12 -23.53 0.08
C ASN A 429 -19.87 -24.96 -0.44
N GLY A 430 -19.50 -25.12 -1.72
CA GLY A 430 -19.22 -26.41 -2.35
C GLY A 430 -17.91 -27.04 -1.90
N ALA A 431 -16.90 -26.23 -1.57
CA ALA A 431 -15.63 -26.74 -1.02
C ALA A 431 -15.82 -27.46 0.33
N GLU A 432 -16.70 -26.93 1.19
CA GLU A 432 -17.06 -27.53 2.47
C GLU A 432 -17.88 -28.83 2.28
N PHE A 433 -18.81 -28.83 1.32
CA PHE A 433 -19.58 -30.02 0.94
C PHE A 433 -18.69 -31.19 0.50
N VAL A 434 -17.74 -30.94 -0.41
CA VAL A 434 -16.83 -31.98 -0.94
C VAL A 434 -15.97 -32.60 0.16
N GLU A 435 -15.52 -31.79 1.13
CA GLU A 435 -14.73 -32.29 2.25
C GLU A 435 -15.57 -33.12 3.21
N LYS A 436 -16.76 -32.62 3.56
CA LYS A 436 -17.70 -33.27 4.48
C LYS A 436 -18.18 -34.63 3.96
N HIS A 437 -18.43 -34.74 2.66
CA HIS A 437 -19.02 -35.92 2.03
C HIS A 437 -18.01 -36.79 1.26
N ARG A 438 -16.70 -36.59 1.46
CA ARG A 438 -15.61 -37.28 0.73
C ARG A 438 -15.81 -38.81 0.59
N THR A 439 -16.17 -39.48 1.67
CA THR A 439 -16.37 -40.96 1.68
C THR A 439 -17.57 -41.38 0.84
N GLU A 440 -18.67 -40.64 0.93
CA GLU A 440 -19.89 -40.90 0.17
C GLU A 440 -19.67 -40.65 -1.31
N LEU A 441 -18.97 -39.57 -1.66
CA LEU A 441 -18.58 -39.26 -3.04
C LEU A 441 -17.72 -40.38 -3.64
N ILE A 442 -16.73 -40.90 -2.91
CA ILE A 442 -15.89 -42.03 -3.38
C ILE A 442 -16.71 -43.30 -3.59
N SER A 443 -17.72 -43.55 -2.76
CA SER A 443 -18.51 -44.79 -2.78
C SER A 443 -19.63 -44.76 -3.83
N ARG A 444 -20.29 -43.61 -3.99
CA ARG A 444 -21.60 -43.48 -4.65
C ARG A 444 -21.57 -42.75 -5.99
N VAL A 445 -20.54 -41.98 -6.29
CA VAL A 445 -20.41 -41.32 -7.62
C VAL A 445 -20.27 -42.39 -8.70
N SER A 446 -21.15 -42.29 -9.70
CA SER A 446 -21.28 -43.26 -10.77
C SER A 446 -20.67 -42.79 -12.09
N LEU A 447 -20.67 -41.47 -12.33
CA LEU A 447 -20.19 -40.78 -13.52
C LEU A 447 -18.86 -40.05 -13.27
N VAL A 448 -17.81 -40.81 -12.95
CA VAL A 448 -16.48 -40.24 -12.66
C VAL A 448 -15.80 -39.67 -13.91
N GLU A 449 -16.01 -40.27 -15.09
CA GLU A 449 -15.37 -39.81 -16.35
C GLU A 449 -15.87 -38.42 -16.79
N PRO A 450 -17.17 -38.13 -16.89
CA PRO A 450 -17.66 -36.78 -17.21
C PRO A 450 -17.21 -35.73 -16.19
N ILE A 451 -17.18 -36.08 -14.91
CA ILE A 451 -16.69 -35.18 -13.86
C ILE A 451 -15.19 -34.93 -14.02
N ALA A 452 -14.40 -35.96 -14.37
CA ALA A 452 -12.98 -35.79 -14.64
C ALA A 452 -12.72 -34.96 -15.90
N ASP A 453 -13.59 -35.06 -16.92
CA ASP A 453 -13.53 -34.25 -18.15
C ASP A 453 -13.71 -32.76 -17.86
N ASP A 454 -14.71 -32.39 -17.05
CA ASP A 454 -14.94 -30.99 -16.64
C ASP A 454 -13.76 -30.42 -15.84
N MET A 455 -13.04 -31.30 -15.16
CA MET A 455 -11.88 -30.93 -14.34
C MET A 455 -10.55 -31.02 -15.10
N ARG A 456 -10.54 -31.52 -16.35
CA ARG A 456 -9.33 -31.84 -17.12
C ARG A 456 -8.39 -30.64 -17.27
N ASP A 457 -8.93 -29.48 -17.63
CA ASP A 457 -8.16 -28.25 -17.80
C ASP A 457 -7.59 -27.72 -16.47
N LEU A 458 -8.19 -28.09 -15.34
CA LEU A 458 -7.81 -27.62 -14.00
C LEU A 458 -6.81 -28.55 -13.29
N ILE A 459 -6.90 -29.86 -13.53
CA ILE A 459 -5.99 -30.85 -12.93
C ILE A 459 -4.79 -31.18 -13.83
N LYS A 460 -4.79 -30.70 -15.09
CA LYS A 460 -3.78 -30.95 -16.13
C LYS A 460 -3.80 -32.42 -16.62
N GLU A 461 -3.38 -32.61 -17.87
CA GLU A 461 -3.49 -33.89 -18.62
C GLU A 461 -2.85 -35.09 -17.90
N GLU A 462 -1.73 -34.86 -17.21
CA GLU A 462 -1.01 -35.91 -16.47
C GLU A 462 -1.87 -36.50 -15.35
N LYS A 463 -2.53 -35.67 -14.55
CA LYS A 463 -3.37 -36.12 -13.43
C LYS A 463 -4.69 -36.69 -13.94
N TYR A 464 -5.28 -36.08 -14.97
CA TYR A 464 -6.45 -36.62 -15.66
C TYR A 464 -6.21 -38.05 -16.17
N THR A 465 -5.05 -38.29 -16.79
CA THR A 465 -4.65 -39.62 -17.26
C THR A 465 -4.48 -40.62 -16.10
N ILE A 466 -3.98 -40.17 -14.94
CA ILE A 466 -3.90 -41.02 -13.73
C ILE A 466 -5.30 -41.36 -13.19
N VAL A 467 -6.22 -40.39 -13.18
CA VAL A 467 -7.61 -40.61 -12.79
C VAL A 467 -8.26 -41.66 -13.70
N LEU A 468 -8.17 -41.51 -15.02
CA LEU A 468 -8.80 -42.46 -15.95
C LEU A 468 -8.20 -43.87 -15.91
N ASN A 469 -6.86 -43.98 -15.75
CA ASN A 469 -6.18 -45.28 -15.68
C ASN A 469 -6.34 -45.99 -14.32
N SER A 470 -7.04 -45.39 -13.35
CA SER A 470 -7.32 -46.02 -12.07
C SER A 470 -8.37 -47.13 -12.24
N GLY A 471 -8.11 -48.31 -11.69
CA GLY A 471 -8.82 -49.54 -12.08
C GLY A 471 -10.31 -49.65 -11.73
N THR A 472 -10.80 -48.95 -10.70
CA THR A 472 -12.23 -48.95 -10.32
C THR A 472 -12.74 -47.53 -10.16
N ARG A 473 -14.05 -47.30 -10.37
CA ARG A 473 -14.68 -45.97 -10.20
C ARG A 473 -14.39 -45.33 -8.84
N GLN A 474 -14.37 -46.12 -7.76
CA GLN A 474 -14.00 -45.62 -6.44
C GLN A 474 -12.52 -45.22 -6.36
N SER A 475 -11.64 -45.91 -7.08
CA SER A 475 -10.22 -45.55 -7.16
C SER A 475 -10.02 -44.32 -8.03
N GLN A 476 -10.77 -44.18 -9.13
CA GLN A 476 -10.78 -43.01 -9.99
C GLN A 476 -11.25 -41.77 -9.21
N MET A 477 -12.38 -41.87 -8.50
CA MET A 477 -12.91 -40.75 -7.70
C MET A 477 -12.00 -40.39 -6.52
N ARG A 478 -11.37 -41.38 -5.89
CA ARG A 478 -10.37 -41.14 -4.84
C ARG A 478 -9.14 -40.41 -5.38
N ALA A 479 -8.60 -40.86 -6.51
CA ALA A 479 -7.48 -40.21 -7.16
C ALA A 479 -7.82 -38.75 -7.53
N LEU A 480 -9.00 -38.52 -8.09
CA LEU A 480 -9.48 -37.17 -8.42
C LEU A 480 -9.52 -36.27 -7.17
N LEU A 481 -10.14 -36.74 -6.09
CA LEU A 481 -10.23 -36.01 -4.81
C LEU A 481 -8.89 -35.79 -4.12
N ASP A 482 -7.90 -36.66 -4.32
CA ASP A 482 -6.53 -36.51 -3.80
C ASP A 482 -5.77 -35.40 -4.55
N PHE A 483 -6.12 -35.13 -5.81
CA PHE A 483 -5.53 -34.06 -6.59
C PHE A 483 -6.12 -32.66 -6.30
N LEU A 484 -7.24 -32.57 -5.57
CA LEU A 484 -7.91 -31.31 -5.26
C LEU A 484 -7.38 -30.68 -3.97
N THR A 485 -6.25 -29.95 -4.08
CA THR A 485 -5.57 -29.35 -2.92
C THR A 485 -6.13 -27.99 -2.49
N THR A 486 -6.87 -27.29 -3.37
CA THR A 486 -7.36 -25.93 -3.11
C THR A 486 -8.89 -25.86 -2.97
N PRO A 487 -9.43 -24.91 -2.17
CA PRO A 487 -10.88 -24.71 -2.06
C PRO A 487 -11.57 -24.42 -3.41
N LYS A 488 -10.90 -23.69 -4.31
CA LYS A 488 -11.41 -23.37 -5.65
C LYS A 488 -11.61 -24.62 -6.51
N LEU A 489 -10.70 -25.60 -6.44
CA LEU A 489 -10.82 -26.86 -7.16
C LEU A 489 -11.95 -27.74 -6.60
N LYS A 490 -12.11 -27.75 -5.28
CA LYS A 490 -13.22 -28.46 -4.61
C LYS A 490 -14.58 -27.84 -4.93
N GLU A 491 -14.65 -26.51 -5.01
CA GLU A 491 -15.85 -25.80 -5.47
C GLU A 491 -16.20 -26.18 -6.92
N LYS A 492 -15.20 -26.27 -7.81
CA LYS A 492 -15.43 -26.70 -9.19
C LYS A 492 -15.88 -28.16 -9.29
N LEU A 493 -15.33 -29.04 -8.46
CA LEU A 493 -15.83 -30.42 -8.35
C LEU A 493 -17.30 -30.43 -7.89
N TYR A 494 -17.68 -29.62 -6.91
CA TYR A 494 -19.06 -29.51 -6.46
C TYR A 494 -20.01 -29.07 -7.58
N GLN A 495 -19.61 -28.09 -8.40
CA GLN A 495 -20.41 -27.67 -9.57
C GLN A 495 -20.56 -28.80 -10.60
N SER A 496 -19.50 -29.56 -10.86
CA SER A 496 -19.58 -30.72 -11.77
C SER A 496 -20.45 -31.85 -11.17
N LEU A 497 -20.41 -32.06 -9.85
CA LEU A 497 -21.32 -32.98 -9.15
C LEU A 497 -22.78 -32.55 -9.25
N LEU A 498 -23.08 -31.25 -9.19
CA LEU A 498 -24.43 -30.73 -9.41
C LEU A 498 -24.92 -30.98 -10.84
N GLU A 499 -24.01 -30.98 -11.83
CA GLU A 499 -24.34 -31.20 -13.23
C GLU A 499 -24.56 -32.68 -13.57
N HIS A 500 -23.67 -33.56 -13.11
CA HIS A 500 -23.69 -34.98 -13.49
C HIS A 500 -24.35 -35.89 -12.44
N GLU A 501 -24.35 -35.50 -11.18
CA GLU A 501 -24.77 -36.33 -10.03
C GLU A 501 -25.75 -35.59 -9.09
N HIS A 502 -26.60 -34.73 -9.66
CA HIS A 502 -27.56 -33.90 -8.91
C HIS A 502 -28.39 -34.67 -7.87
N ALA A 503 -28.85 -35.89 -8.20
CA ALA A 503 -29.62 -36.72 -7.28
C ALA A 503 -28.81 -37.16 -6.06
N LEU A 504 -27.52 -37.43 -6.23
CA LEU A 504 -26.61 -37.77 -5.13
C LEU A 504 -26.30 -36.55 -4.27
N VAL A 505 -26.09 -35.38 -4.88
CA VAL A 505 -25.84 -34.14 -4.13
C VAL A 505 -27.04 -33.81 -3.24
N ASN A 506 -28.26 -33.85 -3.77
CA ASN A 506 -29.47 -33.58 -3.00
C ASN A 506 -29.67 -34.54 -1.81
N ASP A 507 -29.37 -35.83 -2.00
CA ASP A 507 -29.46 -36.84 -0.95
C ASP A 507 -28.41 -36.62 0.17
N LEU A 508 -27.23 -36.13 -0.18
CA LEU A 508 -26.17 -35.84 0.79
C LEU A 508 -26.37 -34.51 1.53
N GLU A 509 -27.00 -33.52 0.89
CA GLU A 509 -27.35 -32.24 1.52
C GLU A 509 -28.57 -32.35 2.44
N ASN A 510 -29.51 -33.22 2.09
CA ASN A 510 -30.76 -33.45 2.84
C ASN A 510 -30.96 -34.94 3.16
N PRO A 511 -30.13 -35.53 4.04
CA PRO A 511 -30.30 -36.92 4.44
C PRO A 511 -31.63 -37.10 5.20
N GLU A 512 -32.46 -38.05 4.76
CA GLU A 512 -33.73 -38.41 5.43
C GLU A 512 -33.56 -38.89 6.88
#